data_AF-A0A8J5WQ84-F1
#
_entry.id   AF-A0A8J5WQ84-F1
#
_cell.length_a   1.000
_cell.length_b   1.000
_cell.length_c   1.000
_cell.angle_alpha   90.00
_cell.angle_beta   90.00
_cell.angle_gamma   90.00
#
_symmetry.space_group_name_H-M   'P 1'
#
loop_
_entity.id
_entity.type
_entity.pdbx_description
1 polymer ?
#
loop_
_entity_poly.entity_id
_entity_poly.type
_entity_poly.pdbx_seq_one_letter_code
_entity_poly.pdbx_strand_id
1 'polypeptide(L)'
;MAAGGAAQAQLGTLSSAVEVLEEDHCGASDVPLLSSAWDLPGGRDGEEEGMLLWRTGKAVGRGWGAARAAAEEMWAFARADERKAVFAAKVGLALALISLLVFLREPRDIVIHSVWAILTVVVVFEFSIGETLSKGFNRGLGTLTAGGLALAVAELSKHLGKLEEVILIMSTFTVGFSTTLVKVHPKMKPYEYGFRVFLLTFCYVMASGYNTGEFTDTAVSRFILIVVGAAVSLGINIGICPIWAGEDLHNLVATNFAGVAKSLEGCVDGYLKCMEYERIPSKILVYQASDDPLYSGYRAAVEASAQEETLLGFAIWEPPHDAYKGMNSPWRNFIKVGGALRHCSFAVMALHGCILSEIQAPPESRKIFRAEIHRVGAEGAKVLRELGCKVKTMTKLSSLDVLAEVHLAAEALQKRIDEKSYLLVNTQRWDTSKQAEGIKEEVLNGTSTVGNRNEVMEPTIADQTCAHHSKSFPANSFLSRYDSASAVDSYLKLLSWPARRSFHPNLPLEDEESKTYESASALSLATFASLLIEFVARLQNVVDAFEELSHMAKFKEHMEEPVTTGDGGFLLKIRRFLGSK
;
A
#
# COMPACT_ATOMS: atom_id res chain seq x y z
N MET A 1 -8.02 -51.68 -27.83
CA MET A 1 -9.08 -50.69 -28.10
C MET A 1 -8.95 -49.61 -27.04
N ALA A 2 -8.72 -48.34 -27.30
CA ALA A 2 -8.36 -47.58 -28.49
C ALA A 2 -7.64 -46.28 -28.01
N ALA A 3 -6.85 -45.71 -28.92
CA ALA A 3 -6.08 -44.44 -28.91
C ALA A 3 -6.60 -43.31 -27.98
N GLY A 4 -5.78 -42.42 -27.42
CA GLY A 4 -4.58 -41.76 -27.95
C GLY A 4 -4.87 -40.25 -28.07
N GLY A 5 -4.12 -39.41 -27.34
CA GLY A 5 -4.33 -37.96 -27.37
C GLY A 5 -3.34 -37.24 -26.45
N ALA A 6 -2.29 -36.69 -27.05
CA ALA A 6 -1.28 -35.87 -26.40
C ALA A 6 -1.90 -34.55 -25.88
N ALA A 7 -1.60 -34.17 -24.63
CA ALA A 7 -1.90 -32.84 -24.10
C ALA A 7 -0.58 -32.06 -24.00
N GLN A 8 -0.47 -31.08 -24.88
CA GLN A 8 0.66 -30.19 -25.07
C GLN A 8 0.60 -29.07 -24.03
N ALA A 9 1.69 -28.89 -23.29
CA ALA A 9 1.87 -27.83 -22.31
C ALA A 9 1.84 -26.45 -22.98
N GLN A 10 1.09 -25.50 -22.42
CA GLN A 10 1.18 -24.08 -22.78
C GLN A 10 1.72 -23.26 -21.60
N LEU A 11 2.89 -22.67 -21.87
CA LEU A 11 3.48 -21.51 -21.19
C LEU A 11 2.44 -20.39 -21.06
N GLY A 12 2.10 -20.03 -19.83
CA GLY A 12 1.26 -18.88 -19.51
C GLY A 12 1.90 -18.04 -18.42
N THR A 13 2.94 -17.26 -18.76
CA THR A 13 3.44 -16.16 -17.93
C THR A 13 4.28 -15.26 -18.83
N LEU A 14 3.65 -14.20 -19.33
CA LEU A 14 4.26 -12.92 -19.78
C LEU A 14 3.20 -12.01 -20.46
N SER A 15 1.99 -12.49 -20.75
CA SER A 15 0.90 -11.67 -21.31
C SER A 15 0.11 -10.86 -20.27
N SER A 16 0.12 -11.27 -18.99
CA SER A 16 -0.70 -10.63 -17.93
C SER A 16 -0.13 -9.30 -17.40
N ALA A 17 1.07 -8.89 -17.82
CA ALA A 17 1.69 -7.64 -17.38
C ALA A 17 1.54 -6.49 -18.39
N VAL A 18 0.97 -6.76 -19.58
CA VAL A 18 0.77 -5.75 -20.64
C VAL A 18 -0.69 -5.27 -20.71
N GLU A 19 -1.66 -6.08 -20.26
CA GLU A 19 -3.09 -5.70 -20.23
C GLU A 19 -3.50 -4.78 -19.05
N VAL A 20 -2.57 -4.37 -18.18
CA VAL A 20 -2.87 -3.46 -17.04
C VAL A 20 -2.44 -2.00 -17.32
N LEU A 21 -1.90 -1.72 -18.51
CA LEU A 21 -1.49 -0.35 -18.92
C LEU A 21 -2.33 0.25 -20.06
N GLU A 22 -3.46 -0.36 -20.42
CA GLU A 22 -4.34 0.10 -21.50
C GLU A 22 -5.80 0.41 -21.07
N GLU A 23 -6.03 0.69 -19.78
CA GLU A 23 -7.26 1.33 -19.31
C GLU A 23 -6.94 2.67 -18.62
N ASP A 24 -6.39 3.60 -19.39
CA ASP A 24 -6.59 5.02 -19.16
C ASP A 24 -6.01 5.77 -20.35
N HIS A 25 -6.89 6.28 -21.23
CA HIS A 25 -6.74 7.52 -22.01
C HIS A 25 -7.87 7.55 -23.05
N CYS A 26 -9.03 8.09 -22.65
CA CYS A 26 -10.06 8.50 -23.59
C CYS A 26 -9.89 10.01 -23.84
N GLY A 27 -9.30 10.36 -24.99
CA GLY A 27 -9.03 11.73 -25.38
C GLY A 27 -8.58 11.86 -26.83
N ALA A 28 -9.52 11.64 -27.76
CA ALA A 28 -9.56 12.12 -29.14
C ALA A 28 -8.25 12.20 -29.96
N SER A 29 -8.07 11.25 -30.88
CA SER A 29 -7.96 11.57 -32.32
C SER A 29 -8.07 10.28 -33.15
N ASP A 30 -8.93 10.31 -34.16
CA ASP A 30 -9.30 9.19 -35.02
C ASP A 30 -8.09 8.44 -35.63
N VAL A 31 -8.03 7.13 -35.39
CA VAL A 31 -7.19 6.18 -36.17
C VAL A 31 -8.14 5.15 -36.79
N PRO A 32 -8.16 4.97 -38.13
CA PRO A 32 -9.10 4.06 -38.75
C PRO A 32 -8.77 2.60 -38.39
N LEU A 33 -9.78 1.92 -37.84
CA LEU A 33 -9.82 0.49 -37.58
C LEU A 33 -9.46 -0.33 -38.84
N LEU A 34 -8.62 -1.33 -38.62
CA LEU A 34 -8.37 -2.44 -39.54
C LEU A 34 -9.69 -3.13 -39.93
N SER A 35 -10.07 -2.99 -41.19
CA SER A 35 -11.07 -3.83 -41.85
C SER A 35 -10.54 -4.26 -43.20
N SER A 36 -10.48 -5.59 -43.38
CA SER A 36 -10.71 -6.33 -44.63
C SER A 36 -9.91 -5.93 -45.88
N ALA A 37 -9.01 -6.81 -46.32
CA ALA A 37 -9.06 -7.40 -47.68
C ALA A 37 -7.95 -8.44 -47.81
N TRP A 38 -8.33 -9.72 -47.71
CA TRP A 38 -7.60 -10.81 -48.35
C TRP A 38 -8.13 -10.89 -49.79
N ASP A 39 -7.31 -10.52 -50.77
CA ASP A 39 -7.51 -10.92 -52.16
C ASP A 39 -6.19 -11.47 -52.72
N LEU A 40 -6.29 -12.64 -53.34
CA LEU A 40 -5.21 -13.49 -53.89
C LEU A 40 -4.63 -12.91 -55.21
N PRO A 41 -3.47 -13.41 -55.67
CA PRO A 41 -2.58 -12.69 -56.58
C PRO A 41 -2.94 -12.86 -58.06
N GLY A 42 -2.82 -11.78 -58.82
CA GLY A 42 -2.84 -11.79 -60.30
C GLY A 42 -1.67 -10.94 -60.81
N GLY A 43 -0.77 -11.58 -61.58
CA GLY A 43 0.62 -11.15 -61.71
C GLY A 43 0.94 -9.94 -62.58
N ARG A 44 2.19 -9.48 -62.42
CA ARG A 44 3.10 -8.91 -63.44
C ARG A 44 4.47 -8.69 -62.81
N ASP A 45 5.43 -9.52 -63.21
CA ASP A 45 6.84 -9.41 -62.85
C ASP A 45 7.41 -8.08 -63.37
N GLY A 46 7.77 -7.17 -62.46
CA GLY A 46 8.43 -5.90 -62.80
C GLY A 46 8.26 -4.74 -61.81
N GLU A 47 7.21 -4.73 -60.97
CA GLU A 47 6.95 -3.67 -59.96
C GLU A 47 7.16 -4.11 -58.50
N GLU A 48 7.42 -5.40 -58.26
CA GLU A 48 7.52 -5.96 -56.91
C GLU A 48 8.79 -5.55 -56.15
N GLU A 49 9.93 -5.40 -56.82
CA GLU A 49 11.20 -5.02 -56.16
C GLU A 49 11.18 -3.59 -55.60
N GLY A 50 10.58 -2.64 -56.33
CA GLY A 50 10.43 -1.25 -55.88
C GLY A 50 9.41 -1.11 -54.73
N MET A 51 8.35 -1.91 -54.74
CA MET A 51 7.34 -1.92 -53.68
C MET A 51 7.85 -2.59 -52.40
N LEU A 52 8.65 -3.64 -52.50
CA LEU A 52 9.32 -4.29 -51.36
C LEU A 52 10.37 -3.37 -50.72
N LEU A 53 11.20 -2.68 -51.51
CA LEU A 53 12.16 -1.69 -51.00
C LEU A 53 11.48 -0.48 -50.34
N TRP A 54 10.34 -0.03 -50.87
CA TRP A 54 9.57 1.06 -50.26
C TRP A 54 8.83 0.63 -48.98
N ARG A 55 8.28 -0.60 -48.95
CA ARG A 55 7.65 -1.16 -47.74
C ARG A 55 8.66 -1.44 -46.62
N THR A 56 9.85 -1.97 -46.96
CA THR A 56 10.95 -2.17 -46.01
C THR A 56 11.49 -0.83 -45.51
N GLY A 57 11.65 0.18 -46.38
CA GLY A 57 12.01 1.54 -45.98
C GLY A 57 11.01 2.20 -45.02
N LYS A 58 9.70 2.01 -45.24
CA LYS A 58 8.66 2.49 -44.31
C LYS A 58 8.64 1.72 -42.99
N ALA A 59 8.91 0.42 -43.00
CA ALA A 59 9.00 -0.38 -41.78
C ALA A 59 10.23 0.01 -40.94
N VAL A 60 11.39 0.23 -41.58
CA VAL A 60 12.61 0.72 -40.92
C VAL A 60 12.41 2.16 -40.40
N GLY A 61 11.77 3.04 -41.17
CA GLY A 61 11.45 4.40 -40.73
C GLY A 61 10.49 4.46 -39.54
N ARG A 62 9.47 3.59 -39.51
CA ARG A 62 8.57 3.43 -38.35
C ARG A 62 9.29 2.84 -37.14
N GLY A 63 10.14 1.84 -37.35
CA GLY A 63 10.97 1.25 -36.30
C GLY A 63 11.93 2.27 -35.69
N TRP A 64 12.56 3.11 -36.51
CA TRP A 64 13.43 4.20 -36.06
C TRP A 64 12.65 5.29 -35.31
N GLY A 65 11.47 5.66 -35.80
CA GLY A 65 10.59 6.60 -35.10
C GLY A 65 10.15 6.09 -33.73
N ALA A 66 9.77 4.81 -33.63
CA ALA A 66 9.42 4.17 -32.37
C ALA A 66 10.61 4.07 -31.41
N ALA A 67 11.80 3.71 -31.90
CA ALA A 67 13.01 3.66 -31.10
C ALA A 67 13.40 5.04 -30.57
N ARG A 68 13.23 6.10 -31.38
CA ARG A 68 13.49 7.48 -30.96
C ARG A 68 12.48 7.95 -29.92
N ALA A 69 11.19 7.68 -30.11
CA ALA A 69 10.15 8.01 -29.13
C ALA A 69 10.41 7.31 -27.79
N ALA A 70 10.73 6.00 -27.83
CA ALA A 70 11.10 5.24 -26.64
C ALA A 70 12.38 5.79 -25.97
N ALA A 71 13.37 6.23 -26.75
CA ALA A 71 14.57 6.86 -26.21
C ALA A 71 14.28 8.22 -25.56
N GLU A 72 13.41 9.04 -26.16
CA GLU A 72 13.00 10.33 -25.60
C GLU A 72 12.19 10.14 -24.30
N GLU A 73 11.31 9.14 -24.25
CA GLU A 73 10.55 8.76 -23.05
C GLU A 73 11.47 8.23 -21.95
N MET A 74 12.38 7.30 -22.27
CA MET A 74 13.39 6.79 -21.34
C MET A 74 14.30 7.91 -20.81
N TRP A 75 14.64 8.87 -21.67
CA TRP A 75 15.44 10.04 -21.29
C TRP A 75 14.67 11.01 -20.39
N ALA A 76 13.37 11.19 -20.62
CA ALA A 76 12.50 11.94 -19.73
C ALA A 76 12.37 11.23 -18.36
N PHE A 77 12.16 9.92 -18.36
CA PHE A 77 12.08 9.10 -17.14
C PHE A 77 13.38 9.14 -16.32
N ALA A 78 14.54 9.04 -16.98
CA ALA A 78 15.84 9.14 -16.33
C ALA A 78 16.11 10.51 -15.70
N ARG A 79 15.58 11.60 -16.29
CA ARG A 79 15.68 12.96 -15.73
C ARG A 79 14.69 13.23 -14.59
N ALA A 80 13.58 12.51 -14.55
CA ALA A 80 12.59 12.67 -13.48
C ALA A 80 13.12 12.18 -12.11
N ASP A 81 13.98 11.17 -12.10
CA ASP A 81 14.67 10.68 -10.89
C ASP A 81 16.11 10.31 -11.21
N GLU A 82 17.03 11.22 -10.90
CA GLU A 82 18.47 11.05 -11.13
C GLU A 82 19.02 9.78 -10.48
N ARG A 83 18.42 9.31 -9.38
CA ARG A 83 18.85 8.08 -8.69
C ARG A 83 18.64 6.84 -9.57
N LYS A 84 17.59 6.81 -10.39
CA LYS A 84 17.33 5.70 -11.33
C LYS A 84 18.35 5.65 -12.45
N ALA A 85 18.75 6.82 -12.97
CA ALA A 85 19.81 6.90 -13.97
C ALA A 85 21.16 6.43 -13.42
N VAL A 86 21.50 6.89 -12.20
CA VAL A 86 22.71 6.44 -11.49
C VAL A 86 22.67 4.93 -11.25
N PHE A 87 21.54 4.38 -10.79
CA PHE A 87 21.36 2.94 -10.61
C PHE A 87 21.59 2.15 -11.91
N ALA A 88 20.96 2.55 -13.01
CA ALA A 88 21.14 1.89 -14.30
C ALA A 88 22.61 1.91 -14.76
N ALA A 89 23.29 3.04 -14.58
CA ALA A 89 24.72 3.16 -14.89
C ALA A 89 25.59 2.24 -14.02
N LYS A 90 25.27 2.10 -12.72
CA LYS A 90 25.98 1.17 -11.82
C LYS A 90 25.83 -0.28 -12.26
N VAL A 91 24.61 -0.71 -12.63
CA VAL A 91 24.35 -2.06 -13.12
C VAL A 91 25.16 -2.33 -14.40
N GLY A 92 25.13 -1.38 -15.34
CA GLY A 92 25.94 -1.47 -16.57
C GLY A 92 27.43 -1.59 -16.29
N LEU A 93 27.95 -0.79 -15.36
CA LEU A 93 29.34 -0.86 -14.92
C LEU A 93 29.67 -2.21 -14.27
N ALA A 94 28.79 -2.75 -13.43
CA ALA A 94 28.97 -4.05 -12.79
C ALA A 94 29.03 -5.19 -13.80
N LEU A 95 28.16 -5.16 -14.81
CA LEU A 95 28.15 -6.12 -15.91
C LEU A 95 29.41 -6.01 -16.79
N ALA A 96 29.86 -4.79 -17.07
CA ALA A 96 31.11 -4.57 -17.81
C ALA A 96 32.32 -5.11 -17.04
N LEU A 97 32.41 -4.83 -15.74
CA LEU A 97 33.51 -5.27 -14.89
C LEU A 97 33.52 -6.79 -14.71
N ILE A 98 32.37 -7.44 -14.45
CA ILE A 98 32.34 -8.90 -14.32
C ILE A 98 32.67 -9.59 -15.65
N SER A 99 32.22 -9.04 -16.79
CA SER A 99 32.54 -9.58 -18.11
C SER A 99 34.04 -9.44 -18.42
N LEU A 100 34.63 -8.31 -18.10
CA LEU A 100 36.08 -8.11 -18.20
C LEU A 100 36.86 -9.09 -17.33
N LEU A 101 36.43 -9.30 -16.08
CA LEU A 101 37.04 -10.28 -15.17
C LEU A 101 36.92 -11.71 -15.68
N VAL A 102 35.81 -12.05 -16.35
CA VAL A 102 35.63 -13.37 -17.00
C VAL A 102 36.59 -13.53 -18.18
N PHE A 103 36.72 -12.52 -19.04
CA PHE A 103 37.62 -12.59 -20.20
C PHE A 103 39.11 -12.64 -19.83
N LEU A 104 39.50 -12.00 -18.73
CA LEU A 104 40.89 -12.00 -18.26
C LEU A 104 41.28 -13.30 -17.52
N ARG A 105 40.33 -14.17 -17.17
CA ARG A 105 40.59 -15.37 -16.36
C ARG A 105 40.94 -16.55 -17.26
N GLU A 106 42.23 -16.80 -17.47
CA GLU A 106 42.77 -17.94 -18.22
C GLU A 106 42.87 -19.21 -17.35
N PRO A 107 41.73 -19.89 -17.12
CA PRO A 107 41.60 -21.24 -17.67
C PRO A 107 40.22 -21.50 -18.31
N ARG A 108 40.21 -22.31 -19.38
CA ARG A 108 39.02 -22.63 -20.21
C ARG A 108 37.88 -23.30 -19.42
N ASP A 109 38.19 -24.00 -18.33
CA ASP A 109 37.17 -24.70 -17.53
C ASP A 109 36.31 -23.74 -16.70
N ILE A 110 36.86 -22.60 -16.28
CA ILE A 110 36.12 -21.57 -15.52
C ILE A 110 35.17 -20.79 -16.45
N VAL A 111 35.52 -20.66 -17.74
CA VAL A 111 34.69 -19.95 -18.72
C VAL A 111 33.35 -20.65 -18.93
N ILE A 112 33.30 -21.99 -18.87
CA ILE A 112 32.04 -22.76 -18.99
C ILE A 112 31.04 -22.38 -17.88
N HIS A 113 31.53 -22.06 -16.68
CA HIS A 113 30.70 -21.68 -15.55
C HIS A 113 30.52 -20.15 -15.40
N SER A 114 31.25 -19.34 -16.17
CA SER A 114 31.27 -17.87 -16.05
C SER A 114 29.91 -17.19 -16.14
N VAL A 115 28.95 -17.80 -16.85
CA VAL A 115 27.55 -17.36 -16.93
C VAL A 115 26.94 -17.18 -15.54
N TRP A 116 27.32 -18.00 -14.55
CA TRP A 116 26.81 -17.90 -13.18
C TRP A 116 27.25 -16.63 -12.46
N ALA A 117 28.45 -16.11 -12.76
CA ALA A 117 28.90 -14.83 -12.21
C ALA A 117 28.10 -13.66 -12.80
N ILE A 118 27.89 -13.65 -14.11
CA ILE A 118 27.09 -12.63 -14.81
C ILE A 118 25.63 -12.67 -14.30
N LEU A 119 25.02 -13.87 -14.26
CA LEU A 119 23.67 -14.07 -13.71
C LEU A 119 23.59 -13.65 -12.24
N THR A 120 24.69 -13.71 -11.49
CA THR A 120 24.71 -13.23 -10.10
C THR A 120 24.57 -11.71 -10.05
N VAL A 121 25.34 -10.98 -10.86
CA VAL A 121 25.22 -9.53 -10.94
C VAL A 121 23.80 -9.14 -11.35
N VAL A 122 23.24 -9.75 -12.41
CA VAL A 122 21.89 -9.42 -12.88
C VAL A 122 20.79 -9.63 -11.83
N VAL A 123 20.90 -10.69 -11.01
CA VAL A 123 19.82 -11.08 -10.08
C VAL A 123 20.01 -10.53 -8.67
N VAL A 124 21.25 -10.21 -8.27
CA VAL A 124 21.56 -9.71 -6.92
C VAL A 124 21.64 -8.19 -6.88
N PHE A 125 22.05 -7.55 -7.98
CA PHE A 125 22.22 -6.10 -8.01
C PHE A 125 20.86 -5.40 -8.03
N GLU A 126 20.51 -4.77 -6.92
CA GLU A 126 19.21 -4.12 -6.72
C GLU A 126 19.36 -2.65 -6.38
N PHE A 127 18.25 -1.93 -6.42
CA PHE A 127 18.21 -0.47 -6.30
C PHE A 127 18.86 0.04 -5.01
N SER A 128 18.60 -0.62 -3.88
CA SER A 128 19.20 -0.28 -2.59
C SER A 128 20.35 -1.23 -2.21
N ILE A 129 21.24 -0.73 -1.37
CA ILE A 129 22.36 -1.51 -0.81
C ILE A 129 21.83 -2.65 0.07
N GLY A 130 20.86 -2.36 0.94
CA GLY A 130 20.26 -3.37 1.83
C GLY A 130 19.61 -4.52 1.07
N GLU A 131 18.89 -4.23 -0.01
CA GLU A 131 18.29 -5.26 -0.86
C GLU A 131 19.37 -6.11 -1.56
N THR A 132 20.39 -5.47 -2.13
CA THR A 132 21.53 -6.15 -2.76
C THR A 132 22.24 -7.08 -1.78
N LEU A 133 22.48 -6.62 -0.54
CA LEU A 133 23.10 -7.43 0.53
C LEU A 133 22.22 -8.62 0.91
N SER A 134 20.92 -8.39 1.14
CA SER A 134 19.98 -9.44 1.53
C SER A 134 19.85 -10.53 0.45
N LYS A 135 19.73 -10.15 -0.84
CA LYS A 135 19.69 -11.09 -1.96
C LYS A 135 21.05 -11.77 -2.15
N GLY A 136 22.16 -11.05 -2.06
CA GLY A 136 23.50 -11.62 -2.17
C GLY A 136 23.76 -12.69 -1.11
N PHE A 137 23.41 -12.40 0.15
CA PHE A 137 23.52 -13.34 1.25
C PHE A 137 22.61 -14.56 1.06
N ASN A 138 21.32 -14.35 0.74
CA ASN A 138 20.38 -15.44 0.48
C ASN A 138 20.83 -16.34 -0.69
N ARG A 139 21.43 -15.76 -1.73
CA ARG A 139 21.99 -16.52 -2.86
C ARG A 139 23.18 -17.36 -2.42
N GLY A 140 24.13 -16.75 -1.70
CA GLY A 140 25.32 -17.45 -1.18
C GLY A 140 24.94 -18.59 -0.25
N LEU A 141 24.06 -18.34 0.71
CA LEU A 141 23.57 -19.34 1.66
C LEU A 141 22.82 -20.47 0.97
N GLY A 142 21.91 -20.14 0.04
CA GLY A 142 21.15 -21.11 -0.73
C GLY A 142 22.06 -22.01 -1.59
N THR A 143 23.05 -21.44 -2.28
CA THR A 143 24.00 -22.24 -3.07
C THR A 143 24.91 -23.10 -2.21
N LEU A 144 25.44 -22.57 -1.09
CA LEU A 144 26.34 -23.31 -0.21
C LEU A 144 25.62 -24.52 0.41
N THR A 145 24.43 -24.31 0.96
CA THR A 145 23.64 -25.38 1.58
C THR A 145 23.17 -26.41 0.56
N ALA A 146 22.77 -25.98 -0.64
CA ALA A 146 22.41 -26.89 -1.73
C ALA A 146 23.60 -27.71 -2.22
N GLY A 147 24.77 -27.08 -2.39
CA GLY A 147 26.01 -27.76 -2.79
C GLY A 147 26.43 -28.80 -1.77
N GLY A 148 26.43 -28.44 -0.48
CA GLY A 148 26.74 -29.38 0.61
C GLY A 148 25.79 -30.57 0.65
N LEU A 149 24.47 -30.34 0.52
CA LEU A 149 23.49 -31.42 0.46
C LEU A 149 23.67 -32.30 -0.78
N ALA A 150 23.92 -31.69 -1.95
CA ALA A 150 24.15 -32.44 -3.19
C ALA A 150 25.38 -33.34 -3.08
N LEU A 151 26.47 -32.87 -2.48
CA LEU A 151 27.67 -33.69 -2.22
C LEU A 151 27.38 -34.84 -1.26
N ALA A 152 26.60 -34.61 -0.20
CA ALA A 152 26.20 -35.67 0.73
C ALA A 152 25.37 -36.76 0.04
N VAL A 153 24.43 -36.36 -0.83
CA VAL A 153 23.63 -37.31 -1.62
C VAL A 153 24.48 -38.05 -2.65
N ALA A 154 25.39 -37.36 -3.34
CA ALA A 154 26.29 -37.96 -4.31
C ALA A 154 27.20 -39.01 -3.66
N GLU A 155 27.72 -38.74 -2.46
CA GLU A 155 28.55 -39.71 -1.74
C GLU A 155 27.73 -40.92 -1.26
N LEU A 156 26.50 -40.69 -0.78
CA LEU A 156 25.59 -41.77 -0.41
C LEU A 156 25.22 -42.65 -1.62
N SER A 157 25.03 -42.05 -2.79
CA SER A 157 24.72 -42.72 -4.04
C SER A 157 25.82 -43.71 -4.46
N LYS A 158 27.08 -43.28 -4.38
CA LYS A 158 28.25 -44.11 -4.73
C LYS A 158 28.34 -45.38 -3.90
N HIS A 159 27.99 -45.33 -2.62
CA HIS A 159 28.01 -46.51 -1.75
C HIS A 159 26.96 -47.57 -2.13
N LEU A 160 25.90 -47.21 -2.84
CA LEU A 160 24.79 -48.10 -3.19
C LEU A 160 24.81 -48.58 -4.65
N GLY A 161 25.80 -48.16 -5.44
CA GLY A 161 26.14 -48.71 -6.76
C GLY A 161 24.97 -48.75 -7.74
N LYS A 162 24.33 -49.93 -7.90
CA LYS A 162 23.25 -50.15 -8.88
C LYS A 162 21.98 -49.31 -8.66
N LEU A 163 21.82 -48.73 -7.46
CA LEU A 163 20.66 -47.90 -7.12
C LEU A 163 20.94 -46.40 -7.25
N GLU A 164 22.11 -46.01 -7.76
CA GLU A 164 22.53 -44.62 -7.92
C GLU A 164 21.44 -43.76 -8.59
N GLU A 165 21.03 -44.11 -9.82
CA GLU A 165 20.01 -43.34 -10.56
C GLU A 165 18.70 -43.17 -9.77
N VAL A 166 18.27 -44.22 -9.08
CA VAL A 166 17.04 -44.21 -8.27
C VAL A 166 17.18 -43.28 -7.07
N ILE A 167 18.36 -43.27 -6.43
CA ILE A 167 18.65 -42.39 -5.28
C ILE A 167 18.70 -40.93 -5.73
N LEU A 168 19.32 -40.63 -6.88
CA LEU A 168 19.36 -39.27 -7.42
C LEU A 168 17.96 -38.75 -7.76
N ILE A 169 17.10 -39.59 -8.36
CA ILE A 169 15.71 -39.24 -8.67
C ILE A 169 14.87 -39.04 -7.39
N MET A 170 14.95 -39.97 -6.44
CA MET A 170 14.18 -39.92 -5.20
C MET A 170 14.59 -38.76 -4.29
N SER A 171 15.89 -38.47 -4.21
CA SER A 171 16.40 -37.30 -3.49
C SER A 171 15.97 -35.99 -4.15
N THR A 172 16.04 -35.89 -5.48
CA THR A 172 15.54 -34.71 -6.22
C THR A 172 14.06 -34.46 -5.97
N PHE A 173 13.23 -35.50 -5.99
CA PHE A 173 11.83 -35.41 -5.63
C PHE A 173 11.64 -34.94 -4.18
N THR A 174 12.33 -35.58 -3.22
CA THR A 174 12.19 -35.29 -1.78
C THR A 174 12.62 -33.86 -1.44
N VAL A 175 13.76 -33.42 -1.98
CA VAL A 175 14.28 -32.05 -1.79
C VAL A 175 13.38 -31.02 -2.48
N GLY A 176 12.92 -31.31 -3.70
CA GLY A 176 11.98 -30.45 -4.43
C GLY A 176 10.65 -30.27 -3.70
N PHE A 177 10.06 -31.36 -3.23
CA PHE A 177 8.82 -31.34 -2.44
C PHE A 177 9.01 -30.57 -1.13
N SER A 178 10.04 -30.91 -0.35
CA SER A 178 10.30 -30.28 0.95
C SER A 178 10.59 -28.79 0.83
N THR A 179 11.45 -28.40 -0.12
CA THR A 179 11.79 -26.98 -0.36
C THR A 179 10.55 -26.20 -0.79
N THR A 180 9.71 -26.78 -1.64
CA THR A 180 8.49 -26.12 -2.11
C THR A 180 7.47 -25.95 -0.98
N LEU A 181 7.32 -26.97 -0.11
CA LEU A 181 6.45 -26.90 1.06
C LEU A 181 6.89 -25.78 2.02
N VAL A 182 8.20 -25.70 2.32
CA VAL A 182 8.77 -24.66 3.18
C VAL A 182 8.57 -23.27 2.57
N LYS A 183 8.75 -23.14 1.25
CA LYS A 183 8.60 -21.87 0.53
C LYS A 183 7.19 -21.27 0.63
N VAL A 184 6.15 -22.09 0.61
CA VAL A 184 4.74 -21.63 0.66
C VAL A 184 4.35 -21.14 2.06
N HIS A 185 5.14 -21.45 3.10
CA HIS A 185 4.84 -21.04 4.45
C HIS A 185 5.02 -19.51 4.64
N PRO A 186 4.02 -18.76 5.16
CA PRO A 186 4.08 -17.29 5.24
C PRO A 186 5.30 -16.74 5.98
N LYS A 187 5.74 -17.42 7.06
CA LYS A 187 6.95 -17.03 7.82
C LYS A 187 8.25 -17.12 7.02
N MET A 188 8.26 -17.90 5.94
CA MET A 188 9.45 -18.13 5.11
C MET A 188 9.51 -17.21 3.88
N LYS A 189 8.50 -16.36 3.66
CA LYS A 189 8.42 -15.40 2.55
C LYS A 189 9.69 -14.54 2.39
N PRO A 190 10.34 -14.02 3.46
CA PRO A 190 11.58 -13.26 3.33
C PRO A 190 12.74 -14.05 2.70
N TYR A 191 12.71 -15.37 2.80
CA TYR A 191 13.76 -16.28 2.32
C TYR A 191 13.40 -16.97 1.00
N GLU A 192 12.27 -16.61 0.37
CA GLU A 192 11.77 -17.26 -0.83
C GLU A 192 12.82 -17.34 -1.94
N TYR A 193 13.54 -16.24 -2.17
CA TYR A 193 14.62 -16.19 -3.15
C TYR A 193 15.74 -17.19 -2.85
N GLY A 194 16.14 -17.32 -1.58
CA GLY A 194 17.13 -18.31 -1.13
C GLY A 194 16.70 -19.75 -1.42
N PHE A 195 15.44 -20.08 -1.17
CA PHE A 195 14.90 -21.42 -1.48
C PHE A 195 14.83 -21.72 -2.98
N ARG A 196 14.52 -20.71 -3.82
CA ARG A 196 14.56 -20.87 -5.29
C ARG A 196 15.98 -21.16 -5.76
N VAL A 197 16.97 -20.40 -5.25
CA VAL A 197 18.39 -20.61 -5.58
C VAL A 197 18.91 -21.95 -5.07
N PHE A 198 18.50 -22.34 -3.85
CA PHE A 198 18.83 -23.64 -3.26
C PHE A 198 18.38 -24.78 -4.16
N LEU A 199 17.09 -24.81 -4.52
CA LEU A 199 16.54 -25.87 -5.36
C LEU A 199 17.20 -25.92 -6.74
N LEU A 200 17.37 -24.76 -7.38
CA LEU A 200 18.02 -24.67 -8.69
C LEU A 200 19.47 -25.17 -8.63
N THR A 201 20.19 -24.80 -7.58
CA THR A 201 21.58 -25.24 -7.37
C THR A 201 21.64 -26.75 -7.14
N PHE A 202 20.79 -27.29 -6.26
CA PHE A 202 20.75 -28.72 -5.96
C PHE A 202 20.50 -29.52 -7.25
N CYS A 203 19.43 -29.21 -7.99
CA CYS A 203 19.13 -29.90 -9.24
C CYS A 203 20.25 -29.78 -10.28
N TYR A 204 20.86 -28.60 -10.40
CA TYR A 204 21.98 -28.39 -11.32
C TYR A 204 23.21 -29.24 -10.94
N VAL A 205 23.63 -29.22 -9.67
CA VAL A 205 24.80 -30.00 -9.21
C VAL A 205 24.54 -31.49 -9.36
N MET A 206 23.33 -31.96 -9.07
CA MET A 206 22.95 -33.37 -9.24
C MET A 206 22.98 -33.80 -10.71
N ALA A 207 22.36 -33.02 -11.60
CA ALA A 207 22.32 -33.35 -13.03
C ALA A 207 23.69 -33.18 -13.71
N SER A 208 24.41 -32.10 -13.42
CA SER A 208 25.73 -31.86 -13.99
C SER A 208 26.74 -32.88 -13.46
N GLY A 209 26.78 -33.12 -12.16
CA GLY A 209 27.70 -34.07 -11.53
C GLY A 209 27.45 -35.52 -11.95
N TYR A 210 26.20 -35.90 -12.24
CA TYR A 210 25.91 -37.21 -12.83
C TYR A 210 26.48 -37.37 -14.25
N ASN A 211 26.40 -36.32 -15.07
CA ASN A 211 26.89 -36.35 -16.45
C ASN A 211 28.43 -36.23 -16.56
N THR A 212 29.06 -35.45 -15.68
CA THR A 212 30.51 -35.19 -15.72
C THR A 212 31.32 -36.04 -14.75
N GLY A 213 30.69 -36.62 -13.72
CA GLY A 213 31.37 -37.36 -12.63
C GLY A 213 32.01 -36.46 -11.57
N GLU A 214 32.07 -35.14 -11.79
CA GLU A 214 32.80 -34.17 -10.96
C GLU A 214 31.85 -33.29 -10.14
N PHE A 215 31.22 -33.87 -9.11
CA PHE A 215 30.28 -33.16 -8.23
C PHE A 215 30.96 -32.02 -7.42
N THR A 216 32.17 -32.27 -6.91
CA THR A 216 32.92 -31.32 -6.08
C THR A 216 33.33 -30.08 -6.86
N ASP A 217 33.90 -30.27 -8.05
CA ASP A 217 34.39 -29.17 -8.88
C ASP A 217 33.24 -28.31 -9.41
N THR A 218 32.12 -28.95 -9.77
CA THR A 218 30.89 -28.24 -10.15
C THR A 218 30.35 -27.37 -9.01
N ALA A 219 30.28 -27.90 -7.78
CA ALA A 219 29.76 -27.18 -6.63
C ALA A 219 30.67 -26.01 -6.21
N VAL A 220 31.99 -26.24 -6.14
CA VAL A 220 32.99 -25.24 -5.73
C VAL A 220 33.11 -24.12 -6.76
N SER A 221 33.22 -24.46 -8.05
CA SER A 221 33.33 -23.46 -9.12
C SER A 221 32.13 -22.52 -9.15
N ARG A 222 30.92 -23.09 -8.99
CA ARG A 222 29.69 -22.30 -8.91
C ARG A 222 29.69 -21.36 -7.71
N PHE A 223 30.08 -21.84 -6.53
CA PHE A 223 30.11 -21.02 -5.32
C PHE A 223 31.11 -19.85 -5.45
N ILE A 224 32.33 -20.11 -5.93
CA ILE A 224 33.35 -19.08 -6.15
C ILE A 224 32.86 -18.00 -7.11
N LEU A 225 32.25 -18.38 -8.23
CA LEU A 225 31.74 -17.43 -9.23
C LEU A 225 30.59 -16.56 -8.69
N ILE A 226 29.73 -17.12 -7.83
CA ILE A 226 28.70 -16.34 -7.13
C ILE A 226 29.34 -15.36 -6.16
N VAL A 227 30.34 -15.78 -5.38
CA VAL A 227 31.05 -14.89 -4.45
C VAL A 227 31.71 -13.73 -5.21
N VAL A 228 32.35 -14.00 -6.35
CA VAL A 228 32.94 -12.95 -7.20
C VAL A 228 31.87 -12.00 -7.74
N GLY A 229 30.76 -12.52 -8.30
CA GLY A 229 29.67 -11.69 -8.80
C GLY A 229 29.01 -10.83 -7.72
N ALA A 230 28.81 -11.39 -6.53
CA ALA A 230 28.28 -10.66 -5.37
C ALA A 230 29.27 -9.59 -4.88
N ALA A 231 30.57 -9.89 -4.82
CA ALA A 231 31.59 -8.94 -4.41
C ALA A 231 31.68 -7.73 -5.35
N VAL A 232 31.65 -7.95 -6.67
CA VAL A 232 31.62 -6.86 -7.67
C VAL A 232 30.35 -6.03 -7.51
N SER A 233 29.20 -6.67 -7.34
CA SER A 233 27.91 -5.99 -7.18
C SER A 233 27.91 -5.09 -5.95
N LEU A 234 28.34 -5.62 -4.80
CA LEU A 234 28.41 -4.87 -3.55
C LEU A 234 29.45 -3.74 -3.60
N GLY A 235 30.63 -4.00 -4.16
CA GLY A 235 31.69 -3.00 -4.26
C GLY A 235 31.25 -1.76 -5.05
N ILE A 236 30.53 -1.97 -6.16
CA ILE A 236 30.01 -0.87 -6.98
C ILE A 236 28.83 -0.19 -6.31
N ASN A 237 27.88 -0.95 -5.73
CA ASN A 237 26.69 -0.36 -5.14
C ASN A 237 27.00 0.50 -3.90
N ILE A 238 27.97 0.05 -3.08
CA ILE A 238 28.45 0.79 -1.91
C ILE A 238 29.40 1.93 -2.31
N GLY A 239 30.30 1.70 -3.28
CA GLY A 239 31.38 2.63 -3.61
C GLY A 239 30.97 3.83 -4.46
N ILE A 240 29.92 3.71 -5.28
CA ILE A 240 29.46 4.77 -6.19
C ILE A 240 28.08 5.23 -5.73
N CYS A 241 27.92 6.50 -5.33
CA CYS A 241 26.63 7.13 -4.98
C CYS A 241 25.65 6.19 -4.23
N PRO A 242 25.93 5.82 -2.96
CA PRO A 242 25.16 4.81 -2.25
C PRO A 242 23.67 5.19 -2.12
N ILE A 243 22.80 4.20 -2.31
CA ILE A 243 21.33 4.36 -2.20
C ILE A 243 20.87 3.49 -1.03
N TRP A 244 20.24 4.12 -0.03
CA TRP A 244 19.89 3.51 1.25
C TRP A 244 18.37 3.35 1.39
N ALA A 245 17.90 2.13 1.64
CA ALA A 245 16.51 1.83 1.91
C ALA A 245 16.06 2.42 3.26
N GLY A 246 16.95 2.52 4.25
CA GLY A 246 16.63 3.16 5.53
C GLY A 246 16.28 4.64 5.38
N GLU A 247 16.98 5.35 4.50
CA GLU A 247 16.71 6.76 4.21
C GLU A 247 15.39 6.93 3.42
N ASP A 248 15.11 6.04 2.47
CA ASP A 248 13.81 6.02 1.79
C ASP A 248 12.66 5.75 2.77
N LEU A 249 12.86 4.84 3.75
CA LEU A 249 11.89 4.57 4.80
C LEU A 249 11.63 5.81 5.67
N HIS A 250 12.71 6.45 6.13
CA HIS A 250 12.62 7.68 6.91
C HIS A 250 11.84 8.76 6.16
N ASN A 251 12.20 9.03 4.90
CA ASN A 251 11.53 10.04 4.09
C ASN A 251 10.07 9.70 3.79
N LEU A 252 9.76 8.42 3.58
CA LEU A 252 8.38 7.94 3.37
C LEU A 252 7.52 8.23 4.61
N VAL A 253 7.96 7.81 5.79
CA VAL A 253 7.23 8.04 7.05
C VAL A 253 7.05 9.55 7.27
N ALA A 254 8.10 10.35 7.12
CA ALA A 254 8.02 11.80 7.30
C ALA A 254 7.06 12.49 6.31
N THR A 255 7.03 12.05 5.06
CA THR A 255 6.17 12.64 4.01
C THR A 255 4.70 12.28 4.24
N ASN A 256 4.42 11.07 4.74
CA ASN A 256 3.07 10.64 5.07
C ASN A 256 2.38 11.57 6.09
N PHE A 257 3.11 12.10 7.08
CA PHE A 257 2.57 13.09 8.03
C PHE A 257 2.00 14.33 7.33
N ALA A 258 2.76 14.88 6.38
CA ALA A 258 2.34 16.05 5.61
C ALA A 258 1.11 15.74 4.74
N GLY A 259 1.06 14.54 4.15
CA GLY A 259 -0.08 14.04 3.39
C GLY A 259 -1.35 13.97 4.24
N VAL A 260 -1.27 13.32 5.41
CA VAL A 260 -2.42 13.18 6.33
C VAL A 260 -2.87 14.53 6.87
N ALA A 261 -1.94 15.43 7.22
CA ALA A 261 -2.27 16.78 7.68
C ALA A 261 -3.03 17.58 6.63
N LYS A 262 -2.57 17.54 5.37
CA LYS A 262 -3.24 18.21 4.24
C LYS A 262 -4.63 17.62 3.99
N SER A 263 -4.76 16.30 4.05
CA SER A 263 -6.04 15.62 3.91
C SER A 263 -7.02 15.97 5.02
N LEU A 264 -6.57 16.08 6.28
CA LEU A 264 -7.42 16.47 7.41
C LEU A 264 -8.01 17.88 7.22
N GLU A 265 -7.15 18.87 6.94
CA GLU A 265 -7.60 20.24 6.68
C GLU A 265 -8.55 20.28 5.50
N GLY A 266 -8.22 19.59 4.42
CA GLY A 266 -9.08 19.55 3.25
C GLY A 266 -10.42 18.86 3.49
N CYS A 267 -10.47 17.83 4.34
CA CYS A 267 -11.73 17.21 4.73
C CYS A 267 -12.59 18.19 5.54
N VAL A 268 -11.99 18.89 6.49
CA VAL A 268 -12.69 19.90 7.31
C VAL A 268 -13.17 21.07 6.47
N ASP A 269 -12.31 21.59 5.59
CA ASP A 269 -12.67 22.65 4.64
C ASP A 269 -13.76 22.21 3.69
N GLY A 270 -13.66 21.02 3.10
CA GLY A 270 -14.66 20.46 2.18
C GLY A 270 -16.01 20.32 2.87
N TYR A 271 -16.03 19.76 4.08
CA TYR A 271 -17.24 19.61 4.88
C TYR A 271 -17.92 20.96 5.20
N LEU A 272 -17.13 22.00 5.47
CA LEU A 272 -17.62 23.34 5.79
C LEU A 272 -17.95 24.20 4.56
N LYS A 273 -17.34 23.93 3.40
CA LYS A 273 -17.50 24.69 2.13
C LYS A 273 -18.66 24.22 1.27
N CYS A 274 -19.19 23.00 1.43
CA CYS A 274 -20.37 22.51 0.73
C CYS A 274 -21.60 23.41 0.98
N MET A 275 -21.70 24.46 0.18
CA MET A 275 -22.75 25.47 0.14
C MET A 275 -23.50 25.33 -1.18
N GLU A 276 -24.02 24.14 -1.45
CA GLU A 276 -25.22 23.89 -2.25
C GLU A 276 -25.49 22.38 -2.20
N TYR A 277 -26.72 22.03 -1.85
CA TYR A 277 -27.14 20.63 -1.72
C TYR A 277 -27.39 20.06 -3.11
N GLU A 278 -26.35 19.80 -3.89
CA GLU A 278 -26.50 18.90 -5.03
C GLU A 278 -26.39 17.48 -4.47
N ARG A 279 -27.55 16.83 -4.26
CA ARG A 279 -27.63 15.41 -3.88
C ARG A 279 -26.84 14.63 -4.93
N ILE A 280 -25.57 14.33 -4.65
CA ILE A 280 -24.75 13.48 -5.52
C ILE A 280 -25.49 12.15 -5.58
N PRO A 281 -26.11 11.81 -6.72
CA PRO A 281 -26.89 10.59 -6.80
C PRO A 281 -25.93 9.43 -6.56
N SER A 282 -26.29 8.49 -5.68
CA SER A 282 -25.57 7.22 -5.50
C SER A 282 -25.58 6.33 -6.77
N LYS A 283 -26.13 6.84 -7.87
CA LYS A 283 -26.13 6.24 -9.20
C LYS A 283 -25.12 6.99 -10.03
N ILE A 284 -24.09 6.24 -10.44
CA ILE A 284 -22.92 6.65 -11.20
C ILE A 284 -21.71 6.88 -10.26
N LEU A 285 -20.97 5.80 -10.05
CA LEU A 285 -19.61 5.71 -9.53
C LEU A 285 -18.60 6.37 -10.51
N VAL A 286 -18.89 7.56 -11.04
CA VAL A 286 -17.97 8.34 -11.90
C VAL A 286 -17.17 9.35 -11.09
N TYR A 287 -17.57 9.65 -9.85
CA TYR A 287 -16.63 10.24 -8.90
C TYR A 287 -15.72 9.13 -8.38
N GLN A 288 -14.61 8.92 -9.09
CA GLN A 288 -13.53 8.12 -8.60
C GLN A 288 -12.82 8.95 -7.53
N ALA A 289 -13.00 8.60 -6.25
CA ALA A 289 -12.33 9.29 -5.16
C ALA A 289 -10.80 9.36 -5.34
N SER A 290 -10.23 8.54 -6.23
CA SER A 290 -8.83 8.60 -6.67
C SER A 290 -8.39 9.97 -7.21
N ASP A 291 -9.31 10.74 -7.79
CA ASP A 291 -8.96 11.95 -8.54
C ASP A 291 -8.95 13.19 -7.64
N ASP A 292 -9.41 13.06 -6.39
CA ASP A 292 -9.36 14.13 -5.40
C ASP A 292 -7.95 14.27 -4.80
N PRO A 293 -7.32 15.45 -4.88
CA PRO A 293 -6.07 15.73 -4.17
C PRO A 293 -6.11 15.39 -2.68
N LEU A 294 -7.28 15.46 -2.03
CA LEU A 294 -7.48 15.10 -0.62
C LEU A 294 -7.36 13.61 -0.33
N TYR A 295 -7.76 12.78 -1.29
CA TYR A 295 -7.72 11.33 -1.18
C TYR A 295 -6.28 10.80 -1.18
N SER A 296 -5.42 11.38 -2.02
CA SER A 296 -4.03 10.94 -2.18
C SER A 296 -3.21 10.97 -0.88
N GLY A 297 -3.43 11.96 -0.01
CA GLY A 297 -2.61 12.19 1.19
C GLY A 297 -2.75 11.12 2.25
N TYR A 298 -3.97 10.91 2.78
CA TYR A 298 -4.20 9.88 3.79
C TYR A 298 -4.13 8.46 3.22
N ARG A 299 -4.47 8.26 1.92
CA ARG A 299 -4.39 6.95 1.25
C ARG A 299 -2.94 6.48 1.16
N ALA A 300 -2.02 7.35 0.77
CA ALA A 300 -0.59 7.03 0.75
C ALA A 300 -0.12 6.52 2.11
N ALA A 301 -0.53 7.16 3.21
CA ALA A 301 -0.21 6.68 4.55
C ALA A 301 -0.82 5.30 4.84
N VAL A 302 -2.10 5.07 4.52
CA VAL A 302 -2.78 3.78 4.76
C VAL A 302 -2.17 2.63 3.95
N GLU A 303 -1.83 2.87 2.69
CA GLU A 303 -1.28 1.86 1.77
C GLU A 303 0.23 1.65 1.94
N ALA A 304 0.93 2.57 2.61
CA ALA A 304 2.38 2.49 2.81
C ALA A 304 2.83 1.25 3.60
N SER A 305 1.95 0.55 4.33
CA SER A 305 2.34 -0.57 5.22
C SER A 305 3.19 -1.64 4.54
N ALA A 306 2.88 -2.03 3.30
CA ALA A 306 3.64 -3.06 2.60
C ALA A 306 5.01 -2.54 2.14
N GLN A 307 5.08 -1.28 1.72
CA GLN A 307 6.30 -0.61 1.32
C GLN A 307 7.22 -0.36 2.53
N GLU A 308 6.65 0.09 3.64
CA GLU A 308 7.29 0.25 4.96
C GLU A 308 7.99 -1.04 5.41
N GLU A 309 7.28 -2.16 5.43
CA GLU A 309 7.83 -3.47 5.84
C GLU A 309 8.94 -3.95 4.88
N THR A 310 8.77 -3.70 3.58
CA THR A 310 9.78 -4.06 2.58
C THR A 310 11.07 -3.26 2.78
N LEU A 311 10.95 -1.94 2.95
CA LEU A 311 12.10 -1.06 3.22
C LEU A 311 12.76 -1.38 4.55
N LEU A 312 11.99 -1.68 5.61
CA LEU A 312 12.52 -2.16 6.89
C LEU A 312 13.35 -3.44 6.69
N GLY A 313 12.81 -4.39 5.92
CA GLY A 313 13.47 -5.65 5.61
C GLY A 313 14.84 -5.45 4.97
N PHE A 314 15.01 -4.41 4.14
CA PHE A 314 16.28 -4.06 3.51
C PHE A 314 17.18 -3.22 4.41
N ALA A 315 16.64 -2.24 5.12
CA ALA A 315 17.38 -1.32 5.99
C ALA A 315 18.15 -2.03 7.12
N ILE A 316 17.66 -3.18 7.60
CA ILE A 316 18.34 -3.99 8.62
C ILE A 316 19.67 -4.58 8.11
N TRP A 317 19.81 -4.79 6.80
CA TRP A 317 21.05 -5.31 6.21
C TRP A 317 22.10 -4.22 5.97
N GLU A 318 21.72 -2.95 6.08
CA GLU A 318 22.60 -1.85 5.70
C GLU A 318 23.69 -1.64 6.76
N PRO A 319 24.95 -1.44 6.34
CA PRO A 319 25.98 -1.02 7.27
C PRO A 319 25.62 0.34 7.91
N PRO A 320 26.09 0.62 9.14
CA PRO A 320 25.89 1.92 9.77
C PRO A 320 26.42 3.05 8.89
N HIS A 321 25.54 4.01 8.54
CA HIS A 321 25.86 5.10 7.62
C HIS A 321 25.31 6.44 8.12
N ASP A 322 25.91 7.53 7.64
CA ASP A 322 25.55 8.94 7.89
C ASP A 322 25.06 9.27 9.31
N ALA A 323 23.85 9.84 9.43
CA ALA A 323 23.22 10.23 10.68
C ALA A 323 22.90 9.02 11.60
N TYR A 324 22.97 7.80 11.05
CA TYR A 324 22.57 6.57 11.70
C TYR A 324 23.72 5.74 12.30
N LYS A 325 24.98 6.22 12.18
CA LYS A 325 26.20 5.51 12.60
C LYS A 325 26.25 5.08 14.09
N GLY A 326 25.47 5.70 14.97
CA GLY A 326 25.47 5.47 16.42
C GLY A 326 24.16 4.92 17.01
N MET A 327 23.21 4.52 16.15
CA MET A 327 21.89 4.04 16.55
C MET A 327 21.84 2.51 16.50
N ASN A 328 21.29 1.89 17.54
CA ASN A 328 20.92 0.47 17.47
C ASN A 328 19.64 0.38 16.62
N SER A 329 19.81 0.26 15.30
CA SER A 329 18.78 0.00 14.27
C SER A 329 17.38 0.56 14.61
N PRO A 330 17.15 1.87 14.43
CA PRO A 330 15.90 2.56 14.79
C PRO A 330 14.73 2.21 13.84
N TRP A 331 14.99 1.47 12.76
CA TRP A 331 14.07 1.23 11.65
C TRP A 331 12.71 0.66 12.09
N ARG A 332 12.69 -0.20 13.11
CA ARG A 332 11.43 -0.74 13.66
C ARG A 332 10.55 0.34 14.29
N ASN A 333 11.17 1.34 14.91
CA ASN A 333 10.45 2.45 15.53
C ASN A 333 9.87 3.40 14.48
N PHE A 334 10.52 3.56 13.33
CA PHE A 334 9.93 4.27 12.19
C PHE A 334 8.63 3.59 11.72
N ILE A 335 8.60 2.24 11.65
CA ILE A 335 7.37 1.50 11.32
C ILE A 335 6.31 1.66 12.41
N LYS A 336 6.72 1.70 13.69
CA LYS A 336 5.79 1.95 14.80
C LYS A 336 5.11 3.31 14.69
N VAL A 337 5.89 4.36 14.37
CA VAL A 337 5.37 5.70 14.10
C VAL A 337 4.46 5.71 12.87
N GLY A 338 4.86 5.07 11.78
CA GLY A 338 4.02 4.90 10.58
C GLY A 338 2.71 4.17 10.88
N GLY A 339 2.74 3.14 11.72
CA GLY A 339 1.56 2.41 12.18
C GLY A 339 0.61 3.26 13.04
N ALA A 340 1.15 4.06 13.97
CA ALA A 340 0.36 5.01 14.75
C ALA A 340 -0.28 6.08 13.86
N LEU A 341 0.49 6.64 12.91
CA LEU A 341 -0.02 7.60 11.92
C LEU A 341 -1.13 6.98 11.07
N ARG A 342 -0.97 5.75 10.59
CA ARG A 342 -2.01 5.01 9.86
C ARG A 342 -3.30 4.89 10.65
N HIS A 343 -3.21 4.63 11.95
CA HIS A 343 -4.38 4.57 12.82
C HIS A 343 -5.12 5.92 12.91
N CYS A 344 -4.39 7.04 12.94
CA CYS A 344 -4.97 8.39 12.79
C CYS A 344 -5.60 8.59 11.40
N SER A 345 -4.93 8.14 10.33
CA SER A 345 -5.41 8.28 8.95
C SER A 345 -6.75 7.59 8.70
N PHE A 346 -7.09 6.52 9.44
CA PHE A 346 -8.42 5.90 9.34
C PHE A 346 -9.55 6.84 9.76
N ALA A 347 -9.33 7.71 10.75
CA ALA A 347 -10.32 8.72 11.12
C ALA A 347 -10.46 9.77 10.01
N VAL A 348 -9.36 10.19 9.38
CA VAL A 348 -9.39 11.10 8.22
C VAL A 348 -10.11 10.48 7.02
N MET A 349 -9.87 9.20 6.74
CA MET A 349 -10.59 8.46 5.71
C MET A 349 -12.10 8.42 5.99
N ALA A 350 -12.50 8.22 7.25
CA ALA A 350 -13.90 8.26 7.64
C ALA A 350 -14.50 9.67 7.50
N LEU A 351 -13.76 10.73 7.83
CA LEU A 351 -14.16 12.12 7.62
C LEU A 351 -14.36 12.42 6.13
N HIS A 352 -13.47 11.92 5.26
CA HIS A 352 -13.65 12.03 3.81
C HIS A 352 -14.93 11.31 3.36
N GLY A 353 -15.20 10.12 3.90
CA GLY A 353 -16.46 9.40 3.67
C GLY A 353 -17.71 10.20 4.04
N CYS A 354 -17.67 11.02 5.10
CA CYS A 354 -18.78 11.91 5.45
C CYS A 354 -19.03 13.01 4.40
N ILE A 355 -17.99 13.49 3.72
CA ILE A 355 -18.11 14.51 2.66
C ILE A 355 -18.72 13.92 1.40
N LEU A 356 -18.48 12.63 1.13
CA LEU A 356 -19.02 11.90 -0.01
C LEU A 356 -20.38 11.24 0.27
N SER A 357 -20.89 11.35 1.50
CA SER A 357 -22.16 10.73 1.91
C SER A 357 -23.36 11.41 1.25
N GLU A 358 -24.38 10.61 0.89
CA GLU A 358 -25.67 11.09 0.38
C GLU A 358 -26.47 11.85 1.46
N ILE A 359 -26.31 11.45 2.72
CA ILE A 359 -26.95 12.08 3.88
C ILE A 359 -25.91 12.95 4.57
N GLN A 360 -26.07 14.26 4.49
CA GLN A 360 -25.22 15.22 5.18
C GLN A 360 -26.06 16.25 5.94
N ALA A 361 -25.46 16.83 6.97
CA ALA A 361 -26.06 17.90 7.74
C ALA A 361 -26.34 19.12 6.86
N PRO A 362 -27.45 19.85 7.08
CA PRO A 362 -27.71 21.09 6.36
C PRO A 362 -26.63 22.15 6.67
N PRO A 363 -26.29 23.04 5.71
CA PRO A 363 -25.20 24.01 5.87
C PRO A 363 -25.41 24.96 7.05
N GLU A 364 -26.67 25.25 7.42
CA GLU A 364 -27.05 26.03 8.59
C GLU A 364 -26.55 25.38 9.89
N SER A 365 -26.72 24.06 10.00
CA SER A 365 -26.25 23.30 11.16
C SER A 365 -24.73 23.25 11.20
N ARG A 366 -24.06 23.06 10.06
CA ARG A 366 -22.59 23.09 9.98
C ARG A 366 -22.00 24.45 10.38
N LYS A 367 -22.65 25.55 10.01
CA LYS A 367 -22.23 26.93 10.37
C LYS A 367 -22.17 27.16 11.88
N ILE A 368 -23.05 26.52 12.66
CA ILE A 368 -23.13 26.68 14.12
C ILE A 368 -21.86 26.16 14.83
N PHE A 369 -21.24 25.12 14.27
CA PHE A 369 -20.03 24.47 14.79
C PHE A 369 -18.78 24.78 13.96
N ARG A 370 -18.89 25.70 12.98
CA ARG A 370 -17.83 25.97 11.99
C ARG A 370 -16.52 26.36 12.64
N ALA A 371 -16.56 27.23 13.65
CA ALA A 371 -15.37 27.73 14.31
C ALA A 371 -14.63 26.61 15.04
N GLU A 372 -15.36 25.79 15.78
CA GLU A 372 -14.83 24.69 16.59
C GLU A 372 -14.32 23.54 15.71
N ILE A 373 -15.11 23.12 14.71
CA ILE A 373 -14.71 22.08 13.74
C ILE A 373 -13.44 22.50 12.98
N HIS A 374 -13.39 23.75 12.50
CA HIS A 374 -12.23 24.26 11.80
C HIS A 374 -11.00 24.32 12.70
N ARG A 375 -11.15 24.79 13.94
CA ARG A 375 -10.04 24.88 14.90
C ARG A 375 -9.45 23.51 15.21
N VAL A 376 -10.28 22.49 15.43
CA VAL A 376 -9.81 21.11 15.67
C VAL A 376 -9.02 20.58 14.48
N GLY A 377 -9.52 20.77 13.25
CA GLY A 377 -8.82 20.37 12.03
C GLY A 377 -7.46 21.07 11.87
N ALA A 378 -7.42 22.39 12.09
CA ALA A 378 -6.21 23.19 11.94
C ALA A 378 -5.14 22.84 12.99
N GLU A 379 -5.50 22.77 14.28
CA GLU A 379 -4.54 22.41 15.34
C GLU A 379 -4.09 20.94 15.19
N GLY A 380 -4.99 20.02 14.82
CA GLY A 380 -4.62 18.63 14.53
C GLY A 380 -3.63 18.49 13.37
N ALA A 381 -3.84 19.24 12.29
CA ALA A 381 -2.91 19.25 11.15
C ALA A 381 -1.56 19.90 11.50
N LYS A 382 -1.56 20.93 12.35
CA LYS A 382 -0.34 21.56 12.86
C LYS A 382 0.50 20.56 13.68
N VAL A 383 -0.12 19.79 14.58
CA VAL A 383 0.56 18.72 15.32
C VAL A 383 1.20 17.70 14.37
N LEU A 384 0.45 17.20 13.38
CA LEU A 384 0.98 16.25 12.41
C LEU A 384 2.16 16.83 11.61
N ARG A 385 2.10 18.09 11.18
CA ARG A 385 3.21 18.74 10.46
C ARG A 385 4.42 18.93 11.34
N GLU A 386 4.22 19.32 12.60
CA GLU A 386 5.31 19.46 13.56
C GLU A 386 6.00 18.12 13.77
N LEU A 387 5.26 17.06 14.11
CA LEU A 387 5.79 15.71 14.25
C LEU A 387 6.51 15.25 12.98
N GLY A 388 5.89 15.40 11.81
CA GLY A 388 6.51 15.04 10.53
C GLY A 388 7.80 15.80 10.25
N CYS A 389 7.86 17.10 10.57
CA CYS A 389 9.07 17.92 10.46
C CYS A 389 10.16 17.46 11.43
N LYS A 390 9.79 17.13 12.67
CA LYS A 390 10.72 16.62 13.69
C LYS A 390 11.25 15.24 13.36
N VAL A 391 10.42 14.35 12.78
CA VAL A 391 10.85 13.08 12.21
C VAL A 391 11.86 13.35 11.10
N LYS A 392 11.49 14.16 10.09
CA LYS A 392 12.34 14.50 8.94
C LYS A 392 13.70 15.07 9.32
N THR A 393 13.73 15.91 10.36
CA THR A 393 14.96 16.58 10.83
C THR A 393 15.71 15.80 11.91
N MET A 394 15.13 14.71 12.42
CA MET A 394 15.63 13.94 13.56
C MET A 394 15.93 14.80 14.79
N THR A 395 14.98 15.66 15.14
CA THR A 395 15.07 16.54 16.31
C THR A 395 13.99 16.22 17.32
N LYS A 396 14.30 16.35 18.62
CA LYS A 396 13.33 16.14 19.69
C LYS A 396 12.22 17.21 19.66
N LEU A 397 11.07 16.86 20.23
CA LEU A 397 10.04 17.86 20.58
C LEU A 397 10.64 18.82 21.62
N SER A 398 10.24 20.10 21.55
CA SER A 398 10.48 21.04 22.64
C SER A 398 9.69 20.59 23.88
N SER A 399 10.08 21.02 25.07
CA SER A 399 9.45 20.62 26.35
C SER A 399 8.00 21.12 26.53
N LEU A 400 7.36 21.65 25.48
CA LEU A 400 5.99 22.11 25.48
C LEU A 400 5.05 20.94 25.13
N ASP A 401 3.90 20.84 25.78
CA ASP A 401 2.87 19.85 25.41
C ASP A 401 2.30 20.20 24.03
N VAL A 402 2.76 19.48 22.99
CA VAL A 402 2.36 19.67 21.59
C VAL A 402 0.87 19.40 21.40
N LEU A 403 0.23 18.62 22.27
CA LEU A 403 -1.19 18.28 22.18
C LEU A 403 -2.11 19.28 22.89
N ALA A 404 -1.58 20.21 23.68
CA ALA A 404 -2.38 21.10 24.51
C ALA A 404 -3.43 21.90 23.70
N GLU A 405 -3.02 22.55 22.60
CA GLU A 405 -3.93 23.37 21.78
C GLU A 405 -4.99 22.53 21.06
N VAL A 406 -4.65 21.33 20.58
CA VAL A 406 -5.61 20.46 19.91
C VAL A 406 -6.59 19.82 20.90
N HIS A 407 -6.16 19.49 22.12
CA HIS A 407 -7.03 19.05 23.20
C HIS A 407 -8.02 20.15 23.61
N LEU A 408 -7.54 21.39 23.78
CA LEU A 408 -8.41 22.55 24.07
C LEU A 408 -9.43 22.81 22.95
N ALA A 409 -9.02 22.66 21.69
CA ALA A 409 -9.92 22.78 20.56
C ALA A 409 -10.99 21.67 20.55
N ALA A 410 -10.61 20.43 20.85
CA ALA A 410 -11.51 19.28 20.91
C ALA A 410 -12.52 19.41 22.07
N GLU A 411 -12.07 19.87 23.24
CA GLU A 411 -12.93 20.16 24.39
C GLU A 411 -13.93 21.28 24.07
N ALA A 412 -13.48 22.35 23.39
CA ALA A 412 -14.38 23.41 22.94
C ALA A 412 -15.46 22.89 21.97
N LEU A 413 -15.08 21.99 21.04
CA LEU A 413 -16.04 21.33 20.16
C LEU A 413 -17.03 20.44 20.92
N GLN A 414 -16.56 19.64 21.89
CA GLN A 414 -17.42 18.81 22.74
C GLN A 414 -18.41 19.65 23.53
N LYS A 415 -17.94 20.73 24.18
CA LYS A 415 -18.80 21.66 24.92
C LYS A 415 -19.83 22.31 24.00
N ARG A 416 -19.43 22.68 22.78
CA ARG A 416 -20.35 23.25 21.80
C ARG A 416 -21.44 22.27 21.38
N ILE A 417 -21.09 20.99 21.21
CA ILE A 417 -22.02 19.89 20.93
C ILE A 417 -23.02 19.72 22.07
N ASP A 418 -22.54 19.76 23.32
CA ASP A 418 -23.39 19.65 24.50
C ASP A 418 -24.38 20.82 24.62
N GLU A 419 -23.88 22.07 24.49
CA GLU A 419 -24.68 23.30 24.49
C GLU A 419 -25.76 23.31 23.40
N LYS A 420 -25.47 22.67 22.26
CA LYS A 420 -26.32 22.63 21.07
C LYS A 420 -26.92 21.25 20.80
N SER A 421 -26.94 20.38 21.81
CA SER A 421 -27.42 18.99 21.71
C SER A 421 -28.89 18.90 21.25
N TYR A 422 -29.71 19.91 21.56
CA TYR A 422 -31.08 20.04 21.08
C TYR A 422 -31.21 20.13 19.55
N LEU A 423 -30.14 20.48 18.83
CA LEU A 423 -30.09 20.48 17.36
C LEU A 423 -29.74 19.09 16.80
N LEU A 424 -29.18 18.20 17.62
CA LEU A 424 -28.75 16.86 17.24
C LEU A 424 -29.78 15.78 17.57
N VAL A 425 -30.68 16.08 18.51
CA VAL A 425 -31.72 15.17 19.00
C VAL A 425 -33.09 15.72 18.64
N ASN A 426 -33.92 14.91 17.98
CA ASN A 426 -35.31 15.29 17.71
C ASN A 426 -36.13 15.23 19.02
N THR A 427 -36.26 16.39 19.68
CA THR A 427 -36.98 16.54 20.95
C THR A 427 -38.46 16.20 20.86
N GLN A 428 -39.09 16.40 19.69
CA GLN A 428 -40.53 16.09 19.50
C GLN A 428 -40.85 14.61 19.70
N ARG A 429 -39.91 13.69 19.39
CA ARG A 429 -40.08 12.24 19.63
C ARG A 429 -39.94 11.86 21.10
N TRP A 430 -39.11 12.57 21.85
CA TRP A 430 -38.93 12.33 23.29
C TRP A 430 -40.16 12.77 24.08
N ASP A 431 -40.74 13.92 23.70
CA ASP A 431 -41.94 14.45 24.32
C ASP A 431 -43.18 13.62 23.96
N THR A 432 -43.33 13.16 22.72
CA THR A 432 -44.44 12.26 22.34
C THR A 432 -44.33 10.87 22.98
N SER A 433 -43.12 10.35 23.22
CA SER A 433 -42.92 9.11 23.99
C SER A 433 -43.33 9.28 25.46
N LYS A 434 -42.90 10.38 26.10
CA LYS A 434 -43.30 10.71 27.48
C LYS A 434 -44.79 10.97 27.62
N GLN A 435 -45.39 11.62 26.63
CA GLN A 435 -46.84 11.87 26.60
C GLN A 435 -47.61 10.56 26.36
N ALA A 436 -47.10 9.66 25.52
CA ALA A 436 -47.69 8.32 25.33
C ALA A 436 -47.53 7.40 26.56
N GLU A 437 -46.45 7.54 27.34
CA GLU A 437 -46.29 6.87 28.63
C GLU A 437 -47.21 7.46 29.71
N GLY A 438 -47.34 8.78 29.80
CA GLY A 438 -48.30 9.44 30.69
C GLY A 438 -49.76 9.12 30.36
N ILE A 439 -50.10 9.01 29.06
CA ILE A 439 -51.43 8.57 28.60
C ILE A 439 -51.68 7.09 28.95
N LYS A 440 -50.65 6.22 28.93
CA LYS A 440 -50.80 4.83 29.38
C LYS A 440 -51.03 4.72 30.89
N GLU A 441 -50.44 5.60 31.70
CA GLU A 441 -50.73 5.68 33.15
C GLU A 441 -52.13 6.25 33.45
N GLU A 442 -52.59 7.26 32.71
CA GLU A 442 -53.97 7.78 32.88
C GLU A 442 -55.05 6.80 32.40
N VAL A 443 -54.80 6.05 31.32
CA VAL A 443 -55.75 5.05 30.81
C VAL A 443 -55.84 3.82 31.73
N LEU A 444 -54.81 3.52 32.54
CA LEU A 444 -54.86 2.43 33.52
C LEU A 444 -55.51 2.85 34.85
N ASN A 445 -55.57 4.14 35.18
CA ASN A 445 -56.20 4.64 36.42
C ASN A 445 -57.68 5.03 36.28
N GLY A 446 -58.26 4.91 35.08
CA GLY A 446 -59.66 5.22 34.77
C GLY A 446 -60.70 4.13 35.09
N THR A 447 -60.36 3.05 35.81
CA THR A 447 -61.35 2.04 36.21
C THR A 447 -61.06 1.51 37.61
N SER A 448 -61.64 2.18 38.63
CA SER A 448 -61.82 1.65 39.99
C SER A 448 -63.33 1.57 40.23
N THR A 449 -63.95 0.43 40.57
CA THR A 449 -63.91 -0.30 41.85
C THR A 449 -64.69 -1.62 41.65
N VAL A 450 -64.35 -2.77 42.25
CA VAL A 450 -64.63 -3.16 43.64
C VAL A 450 -63.81 -4.42 43.97
N GLY A 451 -63.22 -4.50 45.18
CA GLY A 451 -63.10 -5.78 45.88
C GLY A 451 -61.77 -6.13 46.56
N ASN A 452 -61.67 -5.68 47.82
CA ASN A 452 -60.99 -6.31 48.96
C ASN A 452 -59.46 -6.30 49.14
N ARG A 453 -59.13 -6.04 50.41
CA ARG A 453 -57.82 -6.00 51.08
C ARG A 453 -57.06 -7.34 50.96
N ASN A 454 -55.72 -7.28 50.85
CA ASN A 454 -54.78 -7.82 51.85
C ASN A 454 -53.30 -7.53 51.47
N GLU A 455 -52.59 -6.98 52.46
CA GLU A 455 -51.19 -7.21 52.87
C GLU A 455 -49.98 -7.19 51.89
N VAL A 456 -49.10 -6.19 52.15
CA VAL A 456 -47.66 -6.32 52.49
C VAL A 456 -46.59 -6.45 51.39
N MET A 457 -45.53 -5.63 51.59
CA MET A 457 -44.10 -5.76 51.23
C MET A 457 -43.59 -4.94 50.03
N GLU A 458 -42.92 -3.81 50.32
CA GLU A 458 -41.75 -3.39 49.52
C GLU A 458 -40.59 -4.37 49.78
N PRO A 459 -39.75 -4.69 48.79
CA PRO A 459 -38.38 -4.20 48.95
C PRO A 459 -37.63 -3.79 47.67
N THR A 460 -36.64 -2.96 47.97
CA THR A 460 -35.47 -2.41 47.29
C THR A 460 -34.56 -3.40 46.50
N ILE A 461 -34.04 -2.93 45.36
CA ILE A 461 -32.74 -3.19 44.65
C ILE A 461 -32.18 -4.63 44.57
N ALA A 462 -31.92 -5.13 43.34
CA ALA A 462 -30.61 -5.64 42.88
C ALA A 462 -30.64 -6.26 41.46
N ASP A 463 -29.53 -6.05 40.73
CA ASP A 463 -28.96 -6.75 39.57
C ASP A 463 -29.76 -7.85 38.84
N GLN A 464 -29.75 -7.76 37.50
CA GLN A 464 -29.72 -8.96 36.65
C GLN A 464 -29.12 -8.68 35.26
N THR A 465 -27.86 -9.07 35.13
CA THR A 465 -27.22 -9.50 33.88
C THR A 465 -28.08 -10.61 33.24
N CYS A 466 -28.37 -10.54 31.93
CA CYS A 466 -28.76 -11.73 31.19
C CYS A 466 -28.48 -11.62 29.68
N ALA A 467 -27.76 -12.64 29.22
CA ALA A 467 -27.38 -12.98 27.85
C ALA A 467 -28.48 -12.79 26.78
N HIS A 468 -28.13 -12.14 25.68
CA HIS A 468 -28.88 -12.26 24.44
C HIS A 468 -28.34 -13.43 23.61
N HIS A 469 -29.13 -14.50 23.63
CA HIS A 469 -29.09 -15.62 22.70
C HIS A 469 -29.12 -15.15 21.25
N SER A 470 -28.09 -15.50 20.49
CA SER A 470 -28.09 -15.51 19.03
C SER A 470 -29.11 -16.54 18.52
N LYS A 471 -30.11 -16.09 17.75
CA LYS A 471 -30.92 -16.96 16.89
C LYS A 471 -30.61 -16.63 15.43
N SER A 472 -29.89 -17.55 14.82
CA SER A 472 -29.70 -17.67 13.37
C SER A 472 -31.05 -17.80 12.66
N PHE A 473 -31.27 -17.02 11.60
CA PHE A 473 -32.31 -17.31 10.61
C PHE A 473 -31.68 -17.72 9.28
N PRO A 474 -32.27 -18.71 8.59
CA PRO A 474 -31.61 -19.47 7.52
C PRO A 474 -31.58 -18.73 6.19
N ALA A 475 -30.54 -19.02 5.42
CA ALA A 475 -30.40 -18.68 4.03
C ALA A 475 -31.55 -19.25 3.21
N ASN A 476 -32.21 -18.41 2.40
CA ASN A 476 -32.98 -18.86 1.26
C ASN A 476 -32.47 -18.17 0.00
N SER A 477 -31.89 -19.01 -0.85
CA SER A 477 -31.56 -18.78 -2.25
C SER A 477 -32.82 -18.53 -3.08
N PHE A 478 -32.87 -17.42 -3.81
CA PHE A 478 -33.67 -17.34 -5.04
C PHE A 478 -32.80 -16.81 -6.17
N LEU A 479 -32.44 -17.76 -7.03
CA LEU A 479 -31.76 -17.62 -8.29
C LEU A 479 -32.85 -17.31 -9.33
N SER A 480 -32.81 -16.14 -9.96
CA SER A 480 -33.61 -15.84 -11.15
C SER A 480 -32.68 -15.21 -12.19
N ARG A 481 -32.40 -16.01 -13.20
CA ARG A 481 -31.75 -15.66 -14.46
C ARG A 481 -32.83 -15.15 -15.41
N TYR A 482 -32.67 -13.97 -15.99
CA TYR A 482 -33.30 -13.64 -17.27
C TYR A 482 -32.40 -12.71 -18.09
N ASP A 483 -32.02 -13.20 -19.26
CA ASP A 483 -31.40 -12.46 -20.35
C ASP A 483 -32.45 -11.71 -21.17
N SER A 484 -31.96 -10.68 -21.87
CA SER A 484 -32.41 -10.12 -23.15
C SER A 484 -33.02 -8.72 -23.16
N ALA A 485 -32.42 -7.93 -24.03
CA ALA A 485 -32.66 -6.55 -24.36
C ALA A 485 -34.02 -6.29 -25.05
N SER A 486 -34.56 -5.10 -24.80
CA SER A 486 -35.22 -4.17 -25.74
C SER A 486 -36.31 -3.37 -25.03
N ALA A 487 -36.61 -2.20 -25.59
CA ALA A 487 -37.57 -1.18 -25.16
C ALA A 487 -36.98 -0.06 -24.27
N VAL A 488 -36.42 0.90 -25.00
CA VAL A 488 -36.31 2.31 -24.64
C VAL A 488 -37.69 2.86 -24.25
N ASP A 489 -37.62 3.83 -23.33
CA ASP A 489 -38.63 4.79 -22.89
C ASP A 489 -39.49 4.46 -21.65
N SER A 490 -39.46 5.44 -20.73
CA SER A 490 -40.39 5.67 -19.62
C SER A 490 -40.14 5.02 -18.26
N TYR A 491 -38.97 5.17 -17.64
CA TYR A 491 -38.83 5.04 -16.15
C TYR A 491 -37.68 5.89 -15.56
N LEU A 492 -37.79 7.23 -15.61
CA LEU A 492 -37.02 8.13 -14.73
C LEU A 492 -37.76 8.38 -13.41
N LYS A 493 -37.89 7.33 -12.58
CA LYS A 493 -38.24 7.50 -11.16
C LYS A 493 -37.82 6.28 -10.34
N LEU A 494 -36.54 5.92 -10.42
CA LEU A 494 -36.03 4.77 -9.69
C LEU A 494 -35.41 5.25 -8.37
N LEU A 495 -36.11 4.90 -7.29
CA LEU A 495 -36.05 5.35 -5.90
C LEU A 495 -34.63 5.48 -5.29
N SER A 496 -34.46 6.51 -4.45
CA SER A 496 -33.45 6.63 -3.39
C SER A 496 -33.74 5.64 -2.25
N TRP A 497 -32.82 5.56 -1.25
CA TRP A 497 -32.87 4.76 0.00
C TRP A 497 -34.21 4.09 0.32
N PRO A 498 -34.26 2.77 0.63
CA PRO A 498 -35.53 2.06 0.65
C PRO A 498 -36.50 2.68 1.65
N ALA A 499 -37.53 3.33 1.12
CA ALA A 499 -38.70 3.78 1.84
C ALA A 499 -39.27 2.57 2.58
N ARG A 500 -38.98 2.48 3.88
CA ARG A 500 -39.46 1.42 4.74
C ARG A 500 -40.97 1.62 4.80
N ARG A 501 -41.75 0.74 4.16
CA ARG A 501 -43.21 0.67 4.35
C ARG A 501 -43.47 0.53 5.85
N SER A 502 -43.93 1.61 6.49
CA SER A 502 -44.33 1.60 7.88
C SER A 502 -45.64 0.82 8.02
N PHE A 503 -45.70 -0.06 9.02
CA PHE A 503 -46.88 -0.87 9.36
C PHE A 503 -47.94 -0.09 10.17
N HIS A 504 -48.04 1.24 9.98
CA HIS A 504 -49.03 2.07 10.66
C HIS A 504 -49.82 2.93 9.64
N PRO A 505 -51.13 2.69 9.42
CA PRO A 505 -51.87 3.29 8.30
C PRO A 505 -52.22 4.78 8.42
N ASN A 506 -51.90 5.46 9.54
CA ASN A 506 -52.56 6.71 9.91
C ASN A 506 -51.63 7.93 10.08
N LEU A 507 -50.41 7.92 9.51
CA LEU A 507 -49.56 9.12 9.40
C LEU A 507 -49.23 9.43 7.92
N PRO A 508 -49.21 10.71 7.49
CA PRO A 508 -48.77 11.07 6.14
C PRO A 508 -47.34 10.57 5.90
N LEU A 509 -47.15 9.73 4.87
CA LEU A 509 -45.84 9.12 4.55
C LEU A 509 -44.73 10.16 4.32
N GLU A 510 -45.07 11.34 3.79
CA GLU A 510 -44.12 12.43 3.53
C GLU A 510 -43.59 13.09 4.82
N ASP A 511 -44.39 13.13 5.89
CA ASP A 511 -43.98 13.70 7.18
C ASP A 511 -43.03 12.78 7.95
N GLU A 512 -43.16 11.45 7.81
CA GLU A 512 -42.27 10.49 8.47
C GLU A 512 -40.92 10.36 7.73
N GLU A 513 -40.91 10.39 6.39
CA GLU A 513 -39.68 10.34 5.60
C GLU A 513 -38.83 11.61 5.77
N SER A 514 -39.46 12.80 5.79
CA SER A 514 -38.77 14.08 6.03
C SER A 514 -38.16 14.17 7.43
N LYS A 515 -38.89 13.76 8.47
CA LYS A 515 -38.39 13.73 9.86
C LYS A 515 -37.28 12.70 10.08
N THR A 516 -37.37 11.55 9.41
CA THR A 516 -36.32 10.50 9.47
C THR A 516 -35.04 10.99 8.81
N TYR A 517 -35.16 11.69 7.68
CA TYR A 517 -34.03 12.33 7.00
C TYR A 517 -33.39 13.43 7.85
N GLU A 518 -34.20 14.29 8.47
CA GLU A 518 -33.72 15.35 9.38
C GLU A 518 -32.91 14.76 10.55
N SER A 519 -33.43 13.71 11.19
CA SER A 519 -32.72 12.98 12.25
C SER A 519 -31.42 12.34 11.77
N ALA A 520 -31.41 11.76 10.56
CA ALA A 520 -30.20 11.18 9.98
C ALA A 520 -29.16 12.25 9.59
N SER A 521 -29.62 13.41 9.11
CA SER A 521 -28.77 14.55 8.77
C SER A 521 -28.08 15.13 10.01
N ALA A 522 -28.80 15.25 11.13
CA ALA A 522 -28.27 15.71 12.40
C ALA A 522 -27.22 14.72 12.97
N LEU A 523 -27.50 13.42 12.85
CA LEU A 523 -26.55 12.37 13.23
C LEU A 523 -25.27 12.39 12.37
N SER A 524 -25.35 12.78 11.10
CA SER A 524 -24.16 12.91 10.25
C SER A 524 -23.20 14.01 10.73
N LEU A 525 -23.72 15.11 11.31
CA LEU A 525 -22.91 16.16 11.93
C LEU A 525 -22.23 15.65 13.21
N ALA A 526 -22.99 14.96 14.05
CA ALA A 526 -22.46 14.34 15.26
C ALA A 526 -21.38 13.30 14.91
N THR A 527 -21.57 12.52 13.85
CA THR A 527 -20.59 11.55 13.35
C THR A 527 -19.30 12.26 12.91
N PHE A 528 -19.40 13.31 12.09
CA PHE A 528 -18.23 14.07 11.65
C PHE A 528 -17.45 14.66 12.83
N ALA A 529 -18.14 15.28 13.78
CA ALA A 529 -17.50 15.86 14.95
C ALA A 529 -16.89 14.79 15.88
N SER A 530 -17.58 13.65 16.04
CA SER A 530 -17.06 12.52 16.82
C SER A 530 -15.80 11.93 16.18
N LEU A 531 -15.74 11.83 14.85
CA LEU A 531 -14.55 11.38 14.13
C LEU A 531 -13.37 12.35 14.27
N LEU A 532 -13.63 13.67 14.33
CA LEU A 532 -12.58 14.66 14.63
C LEU A 532 -12.05 14.52 16.06
N ILE A 533 -12.93 14.34 17.04
CA ILE A 533 -12.54 14.11 18.45
C ILE A 533 -11.75 12.81 18.57
N GLU A 534 -12.20 11.75 17.91
CA GLU A 534 -11.51 10.45 17.85
C GLU A 534 -10.12 10.58 17.19
N PHE A 535 -10.01 11.37 16.11
CA PHE A 535 -8.71 11.68 15.51
C PHE A 535 -7.76 12.34 16.52
N VAL A 536 -8.25 13.32 17.30
CA VAL A 536 -7.46 13.99 18.34
C VAL A 536 -7.02 13.00 19.42
N ALA A 537 -7.91 12.14 19.91
CA ALA A 537 -7.57 11.11 20.88
C ALA A 537 -6.47 10.16 20.37
N ARG A 538 -6.44 9.87 19.06
CA ARG A 538 -5.42 9.02 18.46
C ARG A 538 -4.05 9.69 18.31
N LEU A 539 -3.98 11.03 18.27
CA LEU A 539 -2.71 11.76 18.17
C LEU A 539 -1.75 11.43 19.33
N GLN A 540 -2.28 11.13 20.52
CA GLN A 540 -1.47 10.69 21.65
C GLN A 540 -0.60 9.48 21.29
N ASN A 541 -1.17 8.47 20.63
CA ASN A 541 -0.41 7.28 20.21
C ASN A 541 0.73 7.64 19.24
N VAL A 542 0.54 8.67 18.42
CA VAL A 542 1.55 9.14 17.46
C VAL A 542 2.68 9.87 18.18
N VAL A 543 2.34 10.70 19.18
CA VAL A 543 3.32 11.38 20.03
C VAL A 543 4.13 10.36 20.84
N ASP A 544 3.47 9.38 21.47
CA ASP A 544 4.15 8.33 22.25
C ASP A 544 5.11 7.52 21.37
N ALA A 545 4.66 7.10 20.18
CA ALA A 545 5.50 6.39 19.23
C ALA A 545 6.68 7.26 18.73
N PHE A 546 6.43 8.57 18.54
CA PHE A 546 7.46 9.52 18.17
C PHE A 546 8.51 9.68 19.27
N GLU A 547 8.11 9.80 20.54
CA GLU A 547 9.02 9.95 21.67
C GLU A 547 9.90 8.71 21.85
N GLU A 548 9.31 7.52 21.71
CA GLU A 548 10.06 6.26 21.71
C GLU A 548 11.05 6.20 20.55
N LEU A 549 10.62 6.56 19.33
CA LEU A 549 11.51 6.68 18.18
C LEU A 549 12.65 7.65 18.50
N SER A 550 12.33 8.87 18.93
CA SER A 550 13.27 9.93 19.27
C SER A 550 14.33 9.50 20.28
N HIS A 551 13.93 8.78 21.33
CA HIS A 551 14.83 8.23 22.34
C HIS A 551 15.74 7.14 21.75
N MET A 552 15.16 6.14 21.09
CA MET A 552 15.89 5.00 20.52
C MET A 552 16.84 5.42 19.38
N ALA A 553 16.40 6.43 18.63
CA ALA A 553 17.11 7.04 17.51
C ALA A 553 18.10 8.12 17.94
N LYS A 554 18.14 8.49 19.23
CA LYS A 554 19.01 9.56 19.76
C LYS A 554 18.86 10.86 18.97
N PHE A 555 17.62 11.29 18.74
CA PHE A 555 17.34 12.55 18.05
C PHE A 555 18.07 13.71 18.74
N LYS A 556 18.50 14.67 17.92
CA LYS A 556 19.23 15.85 18.40
C LYS A 556 18.30 16.70 19.26
N GLU A 557 18.84 17.28 20.32
CA GLU A 557 18.08 18.23 21.13
C GLU A 557 17.70 19.46 20.31
N HIS A 558 16.58 20.08 20.69
CA HIS A 558 16.13 21.30 20.06
C HIS A 558 17.10 22.43 20.42
N MET A 559 17.97 22.80 19.48
CA MET A 559 18.71 24.06 19.57
C MET A 559 17.76 25.17 19.11
N GLU A 560 17.30 26.02 20.03
CA GLU A 560 16.80 27.34 19.63
C GLU A 560 17.99 28.08 19.01
N GLU A 561 17.98 28.29 17.69
CA GLU A 561 18.91 29.24 17.08
C GLU A 561 18.58 30.63 17.65
N PRO A 562 19.53 31.34 18.28
CA PRO A 562 19.29 32.72 18.66
C PRO A 562 19.01 33.51 17.38
N VAL A 563 17.94 34.30 17.40
CA VAL A 563 17.62 35.27 16.35
C VAL A 563 18.77 36.28 16.26
N THR A 564 19.77 35.97 15.44
CA THR A 564 20.78 36.96 15.05
C THR A 564 20.22 37.72 13.87
N THR A 565 19.63 38.87 14.16
CA THR A 565 19.61 40.00 13.23
C THR A 565 21.05 40.28 12.81
N GLY A 566 21.34 40.23 11.50
CA GLY A 566 22.70 40.54 11.04
C GLY A 566 23.03 39.97 9.68
N ASP A 567 22.77 40.79 8.67
CA ASP A 567 23.27 40.68 7.30
C ASP A 567 24.77 40.30 7.27
N GLY A 568 25.14 39.23 6.55
CA GLY A 568 26.55 38.82 6.45
C GLY A 568 26.83 37.38 5.98
N GLY A 569 25.83 36.52 5.81
CA GLY A 569 26.02 35.09 5.55
C GLY A 569 26.37 34.69 4.10
N PHE A 570 26.23 35.59 3.11
CA PHE A 570 26.32 35.21 1.70
C PHE A 570 27.76 35.03 1.20
N LEU A 571 28.70 35.85 1.66
CA LEU A 571 30.11 35.79 1.26
C LEU A 571 30.88 34.62 1.89
N LEU A 572 30.43 34.13 3.06
CA LEU A 572 31.04 32.99 3.74
C LEU A 572 30.63 31.63 3.13
N LYS A 573 29.43 31.53 2.54
CA LYS A 573 28.97 30.34 1.81
C LYS A 573 29.71 30.14 0.48
N ILE A 574 30.03 31.22 -0.22
CA ILE A 574 30.75 31.16 -1.51
C ILE A 574 32.21 30.74 -1.30
N ARG A 575 32.85 31.16 -0.20
CA ARG A 575 34.25 30.80 0.10
C ARG A 575 34.44 29.33 0.50
N ARG A 576 33.36 28.62 0.91
CA ARG A 576 33.39 27.18 1.18
C ARG A 576 33.09 26.32 -0.06
N PHE A 577 32.55 26.92 -1.13
CA PHE A 577 32.24 26.24 -2.39
C PHE A 577 33.37 26.32 -3.44
N LEU A 578 34.31 27.26 -3.27
CA LEU A 578 35.43 27.49 -4.19
C LEU A 578 36.78 27.38 -3.45
N GLY A 579 37.32 26.17 -3.36
CA GLY A 579 38.78 25.98 -3.25
C GLY A 579 39.28 24.96 -2.23
N SER A 580 39.57 23.75 -2.74
CA SER A 580 40.93 23.16 -2.73
C SER A 580 41.76 23.29 -1.44
N LYS A 581 41.73 22.26 -0.58
CA LYS A 581 42.70 21.14 -0.52
C LYS A 581 42.31 20.18 0.59
#